data_AF-A0A1I1AU54-F1
#
_entry.id   AF-A0A1I1AU54-F1
#
_cell.length_a   1.000
_cell.length_b   1.000
_cell.length_c   1.000
_cell.angle_alpha   90.00
_cell.angle_beta   90.00
_cell.angle_gamma   90.00
#
_symmetry.space_group_name_H-M   'P 1'
#
loop_
_entity.id
_entity.type
_entity.pdbx_description
1 polymer ?
#
loop_
_entity_poly.entity_id
_entity_poly.type
_entity_poly.pdbx_seq_one_letter_code
_entity_poly.pdbx_strand_id
1 'polypeptide(L)' 'MLVSKVLGITYKNFKYIIDMKIWRGENYHEAGLKQLCDYLDIHDLDKGYLLIFSFNKNKEFKEERVNVQDKDIFQVYV' A
#
# COMPACT_ATOMS: atom_id res chain seq x y z
N MET A 1 -8.98 12.93 -4.59
CA MET A 1 -7.84 12.39 -3.81
C MET A 1 -7.97 12.88 -2.37
N LEU A 2 -8.54 12.11 -1.44
CA LEU A 2 -8.70 12.57 -0.05
C LEU A 2 -8.51 11.37 0.89
N VAL A 3 -7.42 11.46 1.66
CA VAL A 3 -6.87 10.56 2.68
C VAL A 3 -6.00 9.41 2.14
N SER A 4 -4.74 9.74 1.78
CA SER A 4 -3.61 8.81 1.73
C SER A 4 -2.57 9.30 2.72
N LYS A 5 -1.95 8.42 3.50
CA LYS A 5 -0.85 8.77 4.38
C LYS A 5 0.26 7.74 4.22
N VAL A 6 1.43 8.22 3.79
CA VAL A 6 2.62 7.41 3.66
C VAL A 6 3.46 7.56 4.92
N LEU A 7 3.94 6.43 5.44
CA LEU A 7 4.86 6.33 6.56
C LEU A 7 6.15 5.68 6.08
N GLY A 8 7.26 6.41 6.19
CA GLY A 8 8.60 5.86 6.02
C GLY A 8 9.17 5.45 7.38
N ILE A 9 9.60 4.19 7.50
CA ILE A 9 10.28 3.68 8.70
C ILE A 9 11.70 3.30 8.29
N THR A 10 12.69 3.79 9.04
CA THR A 10 14.07 3.33 8.90
C THR A 10 14.48 2.61 10.17
N TYR A 11 14.98 1.39 10.04
CA TYR A 11 15.50 0.59 11.14
C TYR A 11 16.81 -0.08 10.73
N LYS A 12 17.90 0.28 11.41
CA LYS A 12 19.27 -0.06 10.99
C LYS A 12 19.48 0.37 9.53
N ASN A 13 19.84 -0.56 8.64
CA ASN A 13 20.10 -0.31 7.23
C ASN A 13 18.88 -0.61 6.35
N PHE A 14 17.70 -0.81 6.95
CA PHE A 14 16.47 -1.12 6.22
C PHE A 14 15.51 0.05 6.21
N LYS A 15 14.84 0.23 5.06
CA LYS A 15 13.80 1.23 4.85
C LYS A 15 12.51 0.53 4.45
N TYR A 16 11.41 0.96 5.07
CA TYR A 16 10.08 0.43 4.82
C TYR A 16 9.13 1.57 4.49
N ILE A 17 8.30 1.37 3.47
CA ILE A 17 7.29 2.33 3.04
C ILE A 17 5.93 1.69 3.21
N ILE A 18 5.11 2.29 4.08
CA ILE A 18 3.73 1.87 4.32
C ILE A 18 2.82 2.99 3.83
N ASP A 19 1.95 2.72 2.86
CA ASP A 19 0.87 3.64 2.48
C ASP A 19 -0.45 3.18 3.13
N MET A 20 -1.18 4.13 3.70
CA MET A 20 -2.46 3.91 4.35
C MET A 20 -3.56 4.56 3.53
N LYS A 21 -4.58 3.78 3.15
CA LYS A 21 -5.71 4.24 2.34
C LYS A 21 -7.05 3.79 2.90
N ILE A 22 -8.08 4.56 2.61
CA ILE A 22 -9.47 4.14 2.81
C ILE A 22 -9.94 3.39 1.56
N TRP A 23 -10.58 2.24 1.71
CA TRP A 23 -11.18 1.49 0.60
C TRP A 23 -12.29 2.31 -0.07
N ARG A 24 -12.18 2.51 -1.39
CA ARG A 24 -13.15 3.27 -2.20
C ARG A 24 -13.54 2.56 -3.51
N GLY A 25 -13.21 1.28 -3.63
CA GLY A 25 -13.44 0.46 -4.83
C GLY A 25 -12.18 0.30 -5.69
N GLU A 26 -12.30 -0.59 -6.68
CA GLU A 26 -11.18 -1.16 -7.42
C GLU A 26 -10.33 -0.11 -8.16
N ASN A 27 -10.96 0.80 -8.89
CA ASN A 27 -10.24 1.83 -9.65
C ASN A 27 -9.33 2.70 -8.76
N TYR A 28 -9.76 2.99 -7.53
CA TYR A 28 -8.96 3.73 -6.57
C TYR A 28 -7.84 2.87 -5.96
N HIS A 29 -8.09 1.57 -5.82
CA HIS A 29 -7.11 0.62 -5.35
C HIS A 29 -5.95 0.47 -6.35
N GLU A 30 -6.26 0.21 -7.63
CA GLU A 30 -5.27 0.10 -8.70
C GLU A 30 -4.45 1.40 -8.86
N ALA A 31 -5.12 2.56 -8.86
CA ALA A 31 -4.42 3.85 -8.91
C ALA A 31 -3.51 4.07 -7.69
N GLY A 32 -3.96 3.61 -6.52
CA GLY A 32 -3.20 3.65 -5.28
C GLY A 32 -1.96 2.76 -5.30
N LEU A 33 -2.04 1.57 -5.90
CA LEU A 33 -0.91 0.66 -6.07
C LEU A 33 0.16 1.25 -7.00
N LYS A 34 -0.25 1.84 -8.13
CA LYS A 34 0.67 2.52 -9.05
C LYS A 34 1.41 3.67 -8.37
N GLN A 35 0.67 4.50 -7.61
CA GLN A 35 1.27 5.59 -6.84
C GLN A 35 2.29 5.08 -5.79
N LEU A 36 2.01 3.95 -5.14
CA LEU A 36 2.95 3.33 -4.20
C LEU A 36 4.20 2.84 -4.93
N CYS A 37 4.07 2.21 -6.09
CA CYS A 37 5.20 1.76 -6.91
C CYS A 37 6.09 2.93 -7.35
N ASP A 38 5.49 4.01 -7.88
CA ASP A 38 6.21 5.24 -8.24
C ASP A 38 7.00 5.80 -7.04
N TYR A 39 6.42 5.72 -5.83
CA TYR A 39 7.09 6.18 -4.62
C TYR A 39 8.23 5.24 -4.18
N LEU A 40 8.08 3.92 -4.35
CA LEU A 40 9.14 2.95 -4.09
C LEU A 40 10.34 3.16 -5.02
N ASP A 41 10.10 3.47 -6.30
CA ASP A 41 11.17 3.76 -7.27
C ASP A 41 12.00 4.98 -6.88
N ILE A 42 11.37 6.05 -6.37
CA ILE A 42 12.08 7.23 -5.85
C ILE A 42 13.05 6.87 -4.72
N HIS A 43 12.77 5.79 -3.98
CA HIS A 43 13.55 5.34 -2.84
C HIS A 43 14.38 4.09 -3.11
N ASP A 44 14.45 3.61 -4.36
CA ASP A 44 15.17 2.41 -4.78
C ASP A 44 14.79 1.16 -3.96
N LEU A 45 13.47 0.95 -3.77
CA LEU A 45 12.91 -0.18 -3.04
C LEU A 45 12.07 -1.08 -3.95
N ASP A 46 12.14 -2.39 -3.69
CA ASP A 46 11.32 -3.40 -4.40
C ASP A 46 10.11 -3.88 -3.59
N LYS A 47 10.00 -3.46 -2.33
CA LYS A 47 8.98 -3.93 -1.38
C LYS A 47 8.20 -2.78 -0.78
N GLY A 48 6.88 -2.85 -0.89
CA GLY A 48 5.96 -1.88 -0.31
C GLY A 48 4.87 -2.52 0.54
N TYR A 49 4.28 -1.72 1.41
CA TYR A 49 3.22 -2.16 2.30
C TYR A 49 2.00 -1.25 2.13
N LEU A 50 0.83 -1.84 1.96
CA LEU A 50 -0.43 -1.11 1.79
C LEU A 50 -1.44 -1.53 2.87
N LEU A 51 -1.81 -0.59 3.73
CA LEU A 51 -2.84 -0.79 4.75
C LEU A 51 -4.14 -0.14 4.30
N ILE A 52 -5.18 -0.95 4.14
CA ILE A 52 -6.45 -0.56 3.53
C ILE A 52 -7.55 -0.61 4.59
N PHE A 53 -8.06 0.54 4.97
CA PHE A 53 -9.18 0.66 5.90
C PHE A 53 -10.50 0.52 5.14
N SER A 54 -11.19 -0.61 5.31
CA SER A 54 -12.52 -0.86 4.80
C SER A 54 -13.56 -0.54 5.88
N PHE A 55 -14.43 0.42 5.61
CA PHE A 55 -15.56 0.76 6.49
C PHE A 55 -16.86 0.08 6.06
N ASN A 56 -16.78 -0.94 5.22
CA ASN A 56 -17.93 -1.72 4.80
C ASN A 56 -18.51 -2.50 5.97
N LYS A 57 -19.85 -2.60 6.05
CA LYS A 57 -20.54 -3.31 7.15
C LYS A 57 -20.13 -4.78 7.28
N ASN A 58 -19.83 -5.44 6.16
CA ASN A 58 -19.40 -6.84 6.10
C ASN A 58 -17.92 -6.96 5.74
N LYS A 59 -17.07 -6.09 6.29
CA LYS A 59 -15.64 -6.14 5.98
C LYS A 59 -15.03 -7.46 6.43
N GLU A 60 -14.22 -8.03 5.55
CA GLU A 60 -13.40 -9.19 5.86
C GLU A 60 -11.97 -8.71 6.11
N PHE A 61 -11.36 -9.20 7.18
CA PHE A 61 -9.92 -9.06 7.36
C PHE A 61 -9.24 -9.97 6.34
N LYS A 62 -8.39 -9.39 5.50
CA LYS A 62 -7.70 -10.10 4.44
C LYS A 62 -6.28 -9.59 4.32
N GLU A 63 -5.34 -10.50 4.12
CA GLU A 63 -3.97 -10.17 3.72
C GLU A 63 -3.65 -10.85 2.39
N GLU A 64 -2.90 -10.17 1.54
CA GLU A 64 -2.45 -10.71 0.26
C GLU A 64 -1.12 -10.09 -0.16
N ARG A 65 -0.37 -10.82 -0.99
CA ARG A 65 0.80 -10.31 -1.71
C ARG A 65 0.47 -10.23 -3.18
N VAL A 66 0.78 -9.09 -3.78
CA VAL A 66 0.59 -8.85 -5.21
C VAL A 66 1.88 -8.34 -5.81
N ASN A 67 2.17 -8.77 -7.04
CA ASN A 67 3.27 -8.20 -7.82
C ASN A 67 2.70 -7.15 -8.77
N VAL A 68 3.19 -5.91 -8.65
CA VAL A 68 2.74 -4.77 -9.45
C VAL A 68 3.97 -4.01 -9.89
N GLN A 69 4.16 -3.82 -11.20
CA GLN A 69 5.31 -3.09 -11.75
C GLN A 69 6.65 -3.60 -11.20
N ASP A 70 6.82 -4.93 -11.14
CA ASP A 70 7.99 -5.61 -10.59
C ASP A 70 8.25 -5.38 -9.09
N LYS A 71 7.31 -4.76 -8.37
CA LYS A 71 7.34 -4.57 -6.91
C LYS A 71 6.52 -5.63 -6.18
N ASP A 72 7.04 -6.12 -5.05
CA ASP A 72 6.32 -7.01 -4.13
C ASP A 72 5.55 -6.15 -3.10
N ILE A 73 4.23 -6.10 -3.24
CA ILE A 73 3.36 -5.33 -2.36
C ILE A 73 2.62 -6.29 -1.42
N PHE A 74 2.88 -6.15 -0.13
CA PHE A 74 2.07 -6.78 0.90
C PHE A 74 0.94 -5.85 1.30
N GLN A 75 -0.30 -6.33 1.22
CA GLN A 75 -1.46 -5.52 1.53
C GLN A 75 -2.40 -6.19 2.53
N VAL A 76 -2.99 -5.38 3.39
CA VAL A 76 -3.90 -5.83 4.46
C VAL A 76 -5.15 -4.96 4.45
N TYR A 77 -6.30 -5.60 4.46
CA TYR A 77 -7.63 -4.99 4.58
C TYR A 77 -8.09 -5.09 6.04
N VAL A 78 -8.38 -3.95 6.65
CA VAL A 78 -8.78 -3.81 8.05
C VAL A 78 -10.08 -3.05 8.23
#